data_AF-A0A7C5TCJ3-F1
#
_entry.id   AF-A0A7C5TCJ3-F1
#
_cell.length_a   1.000
_cell.length_b   1.000
_cell.length_c   1.000
_cell.angle_alpha   90.00
_cell.angle_beta   90.00
_cell.angle_gamma   90.00
#
_symmetry.space_group_name_H-M   'P 1'
#
loop_
_entity.id
_entity.type
_entity.pdbx_description
1 polymer ?
#
loop_
_entity_poly.entity_id
_entity_poly.type
_entity_poly.pdbx_seq_one_letter_code
_entity_poly.pdbx_strand_id
1 'polypeptide(L)'
;MEEIALTKEEREIKAWAGKAFREPWFELVRRCAKIKSGEELSDDEIWLHPFFVNVLVDVRLVCKSMQTLKVSKFVSGNLFTIILSKKEDKVIWACVEKEQDGVFVSAHTLDVTERWADKMAELLFIDNMKGAYELACDVAKKKEIADSIGAIKVANIMFFKTIKDAYEKSGDGKNLPLFLFSLLDAVKTNVDRKWIRFFPDVPLAKIIRFSYPLVKYLAAIGHPVSRILSLKPVDSMIKAYYSYLLPIKVAL
;
A
#
# COMPACT_ATOMS: atom_id res chain seq x y z
N MET A 1 -14.22 17.57 24.82
CA MET A 1 -13.04 17.18 24.03
C MET A 1 -13.16 17.91 22.71
N GLU A 2 -12.31 18.91 22.48
CA GLU A 2 -12.27 19.62 21.21
C GLU A 2 -11.81 18.65 20.12
N GLU A 3 -12.63 18.49 19.10
CA GLU A 3 -12.31 17.68 17.95
C GLU A 3 -11.17 18.38 17.20
N ILE A 4 -9.95 17.82 17.25
CA ILE A 4 -8.87 18.33 16.40
C ILE A 4 -9.26 18.03 14.95
N ALA A 5 -9.80 19.05 14.29
CA ALA A 5 -10.14 19.02 12.88
C ALA A 5 -8.85 18.90 12.05
N LEU A 6 -8.86 18.03 11.04
CA LEU A 6 -7.72 17.90 10.13
C LEU A 6 -7.39 19.25 9.48
N THR A 7 -6.10 19.54 9.40
CA THR A 7 -5.62 20.72 8.67
C THR A 7 -6.05 20.66 7.21
N LYS A 8 -6.03 21.80 6.51
CA LYS A 8 -6.33 21.84 5.07
C LYS A 8 -5.43 20.89 4.28
N GLU A 9 -4.12 20.91 4.57
CA GLU A 9 -3.14 20.02 3.96
C GLU A 9 -3.47 18.54 4.20
N GLU A 10 -3.79 18.13 5.43
CA GLU A 10 -4.17 16.75 5.73
C GLU A 10 -5.44 16.31 5.00
N ARG A 11 -6.42 17.21 4.84
CA ARG A 11 -7.63 16.93 4.07
C ARG A 11 -7.32 16.71 2.59
N GLU A 12 -6.44 17.52 2.01
CA GLU A 12 -5.99 17.38 0.62
C GLU A 12 -5.22 16.07 0.40
N ILE A 13 -4.29 15.73 1.28
CA ILE A 13 -3.53 14.47 1.21
C ILE A 13 -4.48 13.28 1.38
N LYS A 14 -5.41 13.33 2.35
CA LYS A 14 -6.40 12.27 2.57
C LYS A 14 -7.29 12.07 1.33
N ALA A 15 -7.75 13.16 0.72
CA ALA A 15 -8.56 13.11 -0.50
C ALA A 15 -7.76 12.49 -1.66
N TRP A 16 -6.53 12.96 -1.87
CA TRP A 16 -5.65 12.41 -2.90
C TRP A 16 -5.36 10.93 -2.67
N ALA A 17 -5.01 10.51 -1.46
CA ALA A 17 -4.76 9.11 -1.12
C ALA A 17 -6.00 8.23 -1.31
N GLY A 18 -7.20 8.77 -1.03
CA GLY A 18 -8.47 8.11 -1.32
C GLY A 18 -8.61 7.72 -2.79
N LYS A 19 -8.35 8.67 -3.69
CA LYS A 19 -8.45 8.47 -5.14
C LYS A 19 -7.27 7.69 -5.73
N ALA A 20 -6.06 8.03 -5.31
CA ALA A 20 -4.81 7.54 -5.89
C ALA A 20 -4.39 6.17 -5.35
N PHE A 21 -4.92 5.73 -4.20
CA PHE A 21 -4.57 4.43 -3.64
C PHE A 21 -5.78 3.57 -3.30
N ARG A 22 -6.68 4.10 -2.47
CA ARG A 22 -7.74 3.30 -1.86
C ARG A 22 -8.75 2.82 -2.89
N GLU A 23 -9.23 3.70 -3.76
CA GLU A 23 -10.17 3.35 -4.83
C GLU A 23 -9.60 2.28 -5.78
N PRO A 24 -8.40 2.44 -6.37
CA PRO A 24 -7.78 1.38 -7.18
C PRO A 24 -7.56 0.07 -6.42
N TRP A 25 -7.19 0.13 -5.14
CA TRP A 25 -7.01 -1.06 -4.31
C TRP A 25 -8.32 -1.82 -4.09
N PHE A 26 -9.40 -1.11 -3.75
CA PHE A 26 -10.71 -1.74 -3.54
C PHE A 26 -11.27 -2.32 -4.84
N GLU A 27 -11.04 -1.65 -5.96
CA GLU A 27 -11.40 -2.17 -7.27
C GLU A 27 -10.62 -3.45 -7.62
N LEU A 28 -9.31 -3.49 -7.32
CA LEU A 28 -8.50 -4.70 -7.47
C LEU A 28 -9.03 -5.84 -6.60
N VAL A 29 -9.32 -5.59 -5.32
CA VAL A 29 -9.86 -6.58 -4.38
C VAL A 29 -11.19 -7.13 -4.89
N ARG A 30 -12.10 -6.28 -5.37
CA ARG A 30 -13.39 -6.68 -5.94
C ARG A 30 -13.21 -7.60 -7.16
N ARG A 31 -12.30 -7.25 -8.08
CA ARG A 31 -12.03 -8.07 -9.27
C ARG A 31 -11.35 -9.40 -8.91
N CYS A 32 -10.44 -9.42 -7.94
CA CYS A 32 -9.89 -10.67 -7.44
C CYS A 32 -10.95 -11.54 -6.74
N ALA A 33 -11.94 -10.95 -6.08
CA ALA A 33 -13.07 -11.68 -5.51
C ALA A 33 -13.87 -12.42 -6.58
N LYS A 34 -14.21 -11.75 -7.69
CA LYS A 34 -14.87 -12.37 -8.86
C LYS A 34 -14.07 -13.55 -9.42
N ILE A 35 -12.77 -13.35 -9.67
CA ILE A 35 -11.90 -14.43 -10.16
C ILE A 35 -11.93 -15.62 -9.18
N LYS A 36 -11.93 -15.34 -7.87
CA LYS A 36 -11.91 -16.37 -6.84
C LYS A 36 -13.24 -17.12 -6.70
N SER A 37 -14.38 -16.47 -6.93
CA SER A 37 -15.71 -17.10 -7.00
C SER A 37 -15.94 -17.87 -8.31
N GLY A 38 -15.02 -17.80 -9.27
CA GLY A 38 -15.14 -18.43 -10.58
C GLY A 38 -15.92 -17.61 -11.59
N GLU A 39 -16.22 -16.34 -11.28
CA GLU A 39 -16.83 -15.39 -12.22
C GLU A 39 -15.80 -14.91 -13.24
N GLU A 40 -16.24 -14.75 -14.49
CA GLU A 40 -15.43 -14.14 -15.53
C GLU A 40 -15.41 -12.61 -15.39
N LEU A 41 -14.24 -12.02 -15.63
CA LEU A 41 -14.10 -10.58 -15.77
C LEU A 41 -14.47 -10.17 -17.20
N SER A 42 -15.16 -9.03 -17.35
CA SER A 42 -15.29 -8.41 -18.67
C SER A 42 -13.94 -7.92 -19.20
N ASP A 43 -13.85 -7.64 -20.51
CA ASP A 43 -12.61 -7.13 -21.14
C ASP A 43 -12.07 -5.86 -20.46
N ASP A 44 -12.96 -4.96 -20.04
CA ASP A 44 -12.60 -3.74 -19.30
C ASP A 44 -12.16 -4.01 -17.85
N GLU A 45 -12.67 -5.09 -17.24
CA GLU A 45 -12.28 -5.49 -15.89
C GLU A 45 -10.94 -6.23 -15.84
N ILE A 46 -10.46 -6.78 -16.95
CA ILE A 46 -9.15 -7.43 -17.02
C ILE A 46 -8.03 -6.42 -16.76
N TRP A 47 -8.16 -5.19 -17.27
CA TRP A 47 -7.10 -4.19 -17.21
C TRP A 47 -7.38 -3.14 -16.13
N LEU A 48 -6.39 -2.88 -15.28
CA LEU A 48 -6.49 -1.88 -14.22
C LEU A 48 -5.24 -1.00 -14.20
N HIS A 49 -5.40 0.30 -13.93
CA HIS A 49 -4.31 1.15 -13.49
C HIS A 49 -4.16 1.02 -11.97
N PRO A 50 -3.14 0.32 -11.46
CA PRO A 50 -2.99 0.16 -10.03
C PRO A 50 -2.46 1.46 -9.45
N PHE A 51 -3.16 2.01 -8.46
CA PHE A 51 -2.74 3.21 -7.74
C PHE A 51 -2.55 4.43 -8.68
N PHE A 52 -1.56 5.28 -8.39
CA PHE A 52 -1.25 6.50 -9.15
C PHE A 52 -0.38 6.27 -10.39
N VAL A 53 -0.05 5.03 -10.77
CA VAL A 53 0.80 4.76 -11.94
C VAL A 53 -0.02 4.57 -13.20
N ASN A 54 0.38 5.26 -14.27
CA ASN A 54 -0.27 5.16 -15.58
C ASN A 54 0.20 3.92 -16.37
N VAL A 55 0.06 2.74 -15.77
CA VAL A 55 0.40 1.45 -16.38
C VAL A 55 -0.79 0.52 -16.22
N LEU A 56 -1.25 -0.10 -17.31
CA LEU A 56 -2.29 -1.12 -17.25
C LEU A 56 -1.68 -2.45 -16.82
N VAL A 57 -2.35 -3.13 -15.90
CA VAL A 57 -1.98 -4.47 -15.43
C VAL A 57 -3.14 -5.42 -15.60
N ASP A 58 -2.84 -6.65 -16.01
CA ASP A 58 -3.82 -7.73 -16.09
C ASP A 58 -4.11 -8.24 -14.68
N VAL A 59 -5.34 -8.02 -14.20
CA VAL A 59 -5.77 -8.39 -12.85
C VAL A 59 -5.66 -9.89 -12.59
N ARG A 60 -5.84 -10.75 -13.61
CA ARG A 60 -5.72 -12.21 -13.47
C ARG A 60 -4.30 -12.61 -13.15
N LEU A 61 -3.33 -11.95 -13.80
CA LEU A 61 -1.93 -12.07 -13.41
C LEU A 61 -1.82 -11.64 -11.96
N VAL A 62 -2.25 -10.43 -11.58
CA VAL A 62 -2.14 -9.92 -10.21
C VAL A 62 -2.57 -10.93 -9.15
N CYS A 63 -3.81 -11.41 -9.24
CA CYS A 63 -4.34 -12.38 -8.28
C CYS A 63 -3.49 -13.68 -8.27
N LYS A 64 -3.01 -14.15 -9.43
CA LYS A 64 -2.12 -15.33 -9.51
C LYS A 64 -0.78 -15.12 -8.80
N SER A 65 -0.15 -13.93 -8.82
CA SER A 65 1.05 -13.73 -7.97
C SER A 65 0.69 -13.70 -6.52
N MET A 66 -0.43 -13.08 -6.13
CA MET A 66 -0.78 -12.97 -4.72
C MET A 66 -0.86 -14.39 -4.12
N GLN A 67 -1.50 -15.30 -4.87
CA GLN A 67 -1.53 -16.74 -4.58
C GLN A 67 -0.12 -17.37 -4.58
N THR A 68 0.66 -17.17 -5.65
CA THR A 68 1.95 -17.87 -5.87
C THR A 68 3.02 -17.43 -4.88
N LEU A 69 3.19 -16.12 -4.72
CA LEU A 69 4.10 -15.53 -3.74
C LEU A 69 3.66 -15.86 -2.32
N LYS A 70 2.39 -16.28 -2.15
CA LYS A 70 1.69 -16.34 -0.88
C LYS A 70 2.00 -15.04 -0.16
N VAL A 71 1.43 -13.92 -0.60
CA VAL A 71 1.58 -12.65 0.14
C VAL A 71 1.25 -12.87 1.63
N SER A 72 0.42 -13.89 1.93
CA SER A 72 0.17 -14.46 3.25
C SER A 72 1.37 -15.01 4.05
N LYS A 73 2.49 -15.38 3.43
CA LYS A 73 3.76 -15.70 4.13
C LYS A 73 4.36 -14.48 4.81
N PHE A 74 4.08 -13.28 4.31
CA PHE A 74 4.54 -12.01 4.88
C PHE A 74 3.47 -11.33 5.74
N VAL A 75 2.19 -11.65 5.50
CA VAL A 75 1.02 -11.11 6.19
C VAL A 75 0.09 -12.29 6.48
N SER A 76 0.31 -13.05 7.55
CA SER A 76 -0.59 -14.17 7.85
C SER A 76 -2.04 -13.66 7.91
N GLY A 77 -2.97 -14.22 7.13
CA GLY A 77 -4.40 -13.95 7.23
C GLY A 77 -4.85 -12.51 6.91
N ASN A 78 -6.01 -12.14 7.48
CA ASN A 78 -6.66 -10.86 7.24
C ASN A 78 -5.77 -9.69 7.74
N LEU A 79 -5.82 -8.56 7.02
CA LEU A 79 -5.03 -7.37 7.31
C LEU A 79 -5.92 -6.27 7.89
N PHE A 80 -5.48 -5.63 8.98
CA PHE A 80 -6.11 -4.43 9.49
C PHE A 80 -5.24 -3.22 9.15
N THR A 81 -5.71 -2.38 8.23
CA THR A 81 -5.04 -1.14 7.85
C THR A 81 -5.58 0.05 8.65
N ILE A 82 -4.68 0.85 9.22
CA ILE A 82 -4.97 2.07 9.99
C ILE A 82 -4.20 3.23 9.37
N ILE A 83 -4.89 4.36 9.18
CA ILE A 83 -4.27 5.63 8.82
C ILE A 83 -4.49 6.61 9.97
N LEU A 84 -3.39 7.18 10.46
CA LEU A 84 -3.36 8.18 11.53
C LEU A 84 -3.22 9.61 10.97
N SER A 85 -3.61 10.59 11.78
CA SER A 85 -3.30 12.00 11.59
C SER A 85 -1.78 12.24 11.55
N LYS A 86 -1.36 13.45 11.16
CA LYS A 86 0.06 13.83 11.13
C LYS A 86 0.74 13.70 12.50
N LYS A 87 0.02 14.00 13.58
CA LYS A 87 0.52 13.94 14.96
C LYS A 87 0.36 12.56 15.61
N GLU A 88 -0.27 11.61 14.92
CA GLU A 88 -0.59 10.27 15.44
C GLU A 88 -1.54 10.26 16.64
N ASP A 89 -2.25 11.36 16.86
CA ASP A 89 -3.23 11.53 17.95
C ASP A 89 -4.65 11.10 17.58
N LYS A 90 -4.90 10.75 16.31
CA LYS A 90 -6.23 10.35 15.82
C LYS A 90 -6.15 9.32 14.70
N VAL A 91 -7.04 8.33 14.72
CA VAL A 91 -7.32 7.46 13.57
C VAL A 91 -8.23 8.21 12.58
N ILE A 92 -7.75 8.42 11.36
CA ILE A 92 -8.49 9.18 10.34
C ILE A 92 -9.15 8.30 9.27
N TRP A 93 -8.73 7.04 9.21
CA TRP A 93 -9.33 5.99 8.38
C TRP A 93 -8.85 4.60 8.84
N ALA A 94 -9.71 3.59 8.72
CA ALA A 94 -9.35 2.21 8.98
C ALA A 94 -10.16 1.23 8.11
N CYS A 95 -9.58 0.06 7.86
CA CYS A 95 -10.22 -1.00 7.10
C CYS A 95 -9.69 -2.39 7.49
N VAL A 96 -10.54 -3.40 7.40
CA VAL A 96 -10.16 -4.81 7.47
C VAL A 96 -10.25 -5.43 6.08
N GLU A 97 -9.13 -5.92 5.57
CA GLU A 97 -9.00 -6.58 4.27
C GLU A 97 -8.96 -8.10 4.49
N LYS A 98 -9.94 -8.82 3.92
CA LYS A 98 -10.05 -10.28 4.07
C LYS A 98 -9.29 -11.02 3.00
N GLU A 99 -8.60 -12.06 3.44
CA GLU A 99 -7.73 -12.90 2.60
C GLU A 99 -8.32 -14.32 2.47
N GLN A 100 -8.31 -14.86 1.26
CA GLN A 100 -8.62 -16.26 0.95
C GLN A 100 -7.62 -16.85 -0.05
N ASP A 101 -6.97 -17.96 0.32
CA ASP A 101 -5.97 -18.69 -0.47
C ASP A 101 -4.84 -17.84 -1.06
N GLY A 102 -4.31 -16.91 -0.26
CA GLY A 102 -3.28 -15.94 -0.60
C GLY A 102 -3.77 -14.69 -1.33
N VAL A 103 -5.09 -14.43 -1.42
CA VAL A 103 -5.66 -13.31 -2.20
C VAL A 103 -6.60 -12.48 -1.35
N PHE A 104 -6.49 -11.16 -1.43
CA PHE A 104 -7.49 -10.28 -0.81
C PHE A 104 -8.77 -10.24 -1.66
N VAL A 105 -9.90 -10.59 -1.04
CA VAL A 105 -11.19 -10.76 -1.71
C VAL A 105 -12.29 -9.83 -1.16
N SER A 106 -12.07 -9.21 0.00
CA SER A 106 -12.98 -8.15 0.46
C SER A 106 -12.24 -7.12 1.31
N ALA A 107 -12.80 -5.92 1.40
CA ALA A 107 -12.27 -4.82 2.20
C ALA A 107 -13.44 -4.09 2.89
N HIS A 108 -13.41 -4.06 4.22
CA HIS A 108 -14.47 -3.49 5.06
C HIS A 108 -13.97 -2.23 5.74
N THR A 109 -14.46 -1.05 5.32
CA THR A 109 -14.11 0.21 5.98
C THR A 109 -14.80 0.29 7.34
N LEU A 110 -14.07 0.76 8.35
CA LEU A 110 -14.60 0.90 9.72
C LEU A 110 -14.98 2.35 10.02
N ASP A 111 -16.00 2.52 10.87
CA ASP A 111 -16.33 3.82 11.45
C ASP A 111 -15.30 4.17 12.53
N VAL A 112 -14.56 5.26 12.29
CA VAL A 112 -13.49 5.76 13.16
C VAL A 112 -14.00 6.76 14.20
N THR A 113 -15.30 7.01 14.27
CA THR A 113 -15.94 7.82 15.34
C THR A 113 -16.26 7.00 16.59
N GLU A 114 -16.17 5.67 16.49
CA GLU A 114 -16.39 4.76 17.62
C GLU A 114 -15.21 4.76 18.61
N ARG A 115 -15.49 4.43 19.87
CA ARG A 115 -14.52 4.45 20.99
C ARG A 115 -13.25 3.62 20.77
N TRP A 116 -13.32 2.57 19.95
CA TRP A 116 -12.14 1.74 19.67
C TRP A 116 -11.07 2.55 18.93
N ALA A 117 -11.45 3.54 18.12
CA ALA A 117 -10.54 4.33 17.31
C ALA A 117 -9.70 5.28 18.17
N ASP A 118 -10.31 5.90 19.19
CA ASP A 118 -9.60 6.71 20.19
C ASP A 118 -8.59 5.85 20.96
N LYS A 119 -9.03 4.67 21.41
CA LYS A 119 -8.13 3.75 22.13
C LYS A 119 -6.99 3.24 21.26
N MET A 120 -7.27 2.99 19.98
CA MET A 120 -6.27 2.61 19.00
C MET A 120 -5.24 3.73 18.81
N ALA A 121 -5.68 4.99 18.67
CA ALA A 121 -4.79 6.13 18.57
C ALA A 121 -3.89 6.28 19.81
N GLU A 122 -4.46 6.18 21.02
CA GLU A 122 -3.68 6.22 22.27
C GLU A 122 -2.57 5.17 22.31
N LEU A 123 -2.89 3.91 21.95
CA LEU A 123 -1.93 2.81 21.94
C LEU A 123 -0.81 3.05 20.93
N LEU A 124 -1.15 3.54 19.73
CA LEU A 124 -0.18 3.79 18.67
C LEU A 124 0.69 5.02 18.92
N PHE A 125 0.16 6.04 19.61
CA PHE A 125 0.89 7.23 20.03
C PHE A 125 2.02 6.90 21.01
N ILE A 126 1.81 5.93 21.91
CA ILE A 126 2.84 5.43 22.83
C ILE A 126 3.67 4.27 22.26
N ASP A 127 3.63 4.04 20.94
CA ASP A 127 4.32 2.97 20.20
C ASP A 127 4.00 1.54 20.68
N ASN A 128 2.82 1.32 21.29
CA ASN A 128 2.36 0.00 21.73
C ASN A 128 1.67 -0.76 20.58
N MET A 129 2.46 -1.17 19.58
CA MET A 129 1.96 -1.91 18.40
C MET A 129 1.31 -3.26 18.76
N LYS A 130 1.81 -3.96 19.79
CA LYS A 130 1.23 -5.25 20.23
C LYS A 130 -0.17 -5.06 20.81
N GLY A 131 -0.35 -4.09 21.72
CA GLY A 131 -1.66 -3.79 22.27
C GLY A 131 -2.63 -3.27 21.21
N ALA A 132 -2.14 -2.47 20.25
CA ALA A 132 -2.93 -2.04 19.10
C ALA A 132 -3.39 -3.24 18.23
N TYR A 133 -2.52 -4.23 18.02
CA TYR A 133 -2.86 -5.46 17.31
C TYR A 133 -3.91 -6.30 18.05
N GLU A 134 -3.77 -6.48 19.36
CA GLU A 134 -4.76 -7.19 20.18
C GLU A 134 -6.14 -6.51 20.11
N LEU A 135 -6.17 -5.18 20.21
CA LEU A 135 -7.39 -4.40 20.03
C LEU A 135 -7.96 -4.54 18.60
N ALA A 136 -7.12 -4.55 17.58
CA ALA A 136 -7.54 -4.73 16.19
C ALA A 136 -8.23 -6.09 15.97
N CYS A 137 -7.67 -7.16 16.54
CA CYS A 137 -8.27 -8.50 16.54
C CYS A 137 -9.65 -8.48 17.21
N ASP A 138 -9.77 -7.87 18.38
CA ASP A 138 -11.04 -7.75 19.09
C ASP A 138 -12.10 -6.98 18.29
N VAL A 139 -11.72 -5.86 17.66
CA VAL A 139 -12.62 -5.05 16.83
C VAL A 139 -13.10 -5.85 15.62
N ALA A 140 -12.18 -6.51 14.91
CA ALA A 140 -12.52 -7.30 13.71
C ALA A 140 -13.47 -8.46 14.04
N LYS A 141 -13.24 -9.13 15.18
CA LYS A 141 -14.08 -10.22 15.67
C LYS A 141 -15.45 -9.73 16.13
N LYS A 142 -15.52 -8.66 16.93
CA LYS A 142 -16.79 -8.10 17.43
C LYS A 142 -17.68 -7.55 16.32
N LYS A 143 -17.09 -7.07 15.23
CA LYS A 143 -17.82 -6.61 14.04
C LYS A 143 -18.15 -7.74 13.07
N GLU A 144 -17.85 -8.99 13.41
CA GLU A 144 -18.11 -10.18 12.59
C GLU A 144 -17.48 -10.11 11.18
N ILE A 145 -16.39 -9.35 11.03
CA ILE A 145 -15.70 -9.19 9.75
C ILE A 145 -14.73 -10.36 9.55
N ALA A 146 -13.94 -10.68 10.57
CA ALA A 146 -12.93 -11.72 10.54
C ALA A 146 -12.68 -12.33 11.93
N ASP A 147 -12.52 -13.64 11.99
CA ASP A 147 -12.22 -14.37 13.24
C ASP A 147 -10.80 -14.11 13.75
N SER A 148 -9.89 -13.74 12.86
CA SER A 148 -8.53 -13.36 13.19
C SER A 148 -8.00 -12.31 12.22
N ILE A 149 -7.21 -11.37 12.75
CA ILE A 149 -6.29 -10.53 11.99
C ILE A 149 -4.93 -11.17 12.16
N GLY A 150 -4.11 -11.27 11.12
CA GLY A 150 -2.74 -11.73 11.31
C GLY A 150 -1.67 -10.70 10.96
N ALA A 151 -2.06 -9.49 10.56
CA ALA A 151 -1.21 -8.30 10.77
C ALA A 151 -2.02 -7.01 10.85
N ILE A 152 -1.44 -5.99 11.50
CA ILE A 152 -1.83 -4.60 11.35
C ILE A 152 -0.80 -3.83 10.50
N LYS A 153 -1.30 -2.95 9.64
CA LYS A 153 -0.51 -1.96 8.89
C LYS A 153 -0.92 -0.57 9.35
N VAL A 154 0.00 0.15 9.97
CA VAL A 154 -0.24 1.50 10.50
C VAL A 154 0.55 2.50 9.67
N ALA A 155 -0.14 3.45 9.06
CA ALA A 155 0.48 4.55 8.33
C ALA A 155 0.08 5.90 8.93
N ASN A 156 1.01 6.83 9.00
CA ASN A 156 0.73 8.25 9.24
C ASN A 156 0.39 8.92 7.90
N ILE A 157 -0.50 9.92 7.88
CA ILE A 157 -0.85 10.66 6.66
C ILE A 157 0.36 11.23 5.88
N MET A 158 1.48 11.51 6.57
CA MET A 158 2.74 11.95 5.95
C MET A 158 3.35 10.91 5.00
N PHE A 159 3.06 9.62 5.19
CA PHE A 159 3.42 8.55 4.24
C PHE A 159 2.89 8.85 2.84
N PHE A 160 1.65 9.31 2.74
CA PHE A 160 1.02 9.62 1.46
C PHE A 160 1.51 10.96 0.91
N LYS A 161 1.82 11.92 1.79
CA LYS A 161 2.37 13.21 1.37
C LYS A 161 3.67 13.04 0.58
N THR A 162 4.63 12.26 1.07
CA THR A 162 5.91 12.10 0.37
C THR A 162 5.74 11.44 -1.00
N ILE A 163 4.81 10.50 -1.12
CA ILE A 163 4.53 9.86 -2.41
C ILE A 163 3.82 10.83 -3.36
N LYS A 164 2.87 11.64 -2.85
CA LYS A 164 2.22 12.70 -3.61
C LYS A 164 3.23 13.73 -4.12
N ASP A 165 4.11 14.22 -3.25
CA ASP A 165 5.14 15.20 -3.60
C ASP A 165 6.09 14.62 -4.67
N ALA A 166 6.44 13.33 -4.59
CA ALA A 166 7.24 12.64 -5.60
C ALA A 166 6.51 12.51 -6.95
N TYR A 167 5.22 12.18 -6.92
CA TYR A 167 4.35 12.10 -8.10
C TYR A 167 4.23 13.46 -8.79
N GLU A 168 3.91 14.52 -8.05
CA GLU A 168 3.76 15.88 -8.59
C GLU A 168 5.07 16.42 -9.14
N LYS A 169 6.19 16.22 -8.43
CA LYS A 169 7.54 16.61 -8.89
C LYS A 169 7.92 15.98 -10.22
N SER A 170 7.38 14.80 -10.53
CA SER A 170 7.62 14.10 -11.80
C SER A 170 6.71 14.54 -12.95
N GLY A 171 5.94 15.62 -12.76
CA GLY A 171 4.95 16.08 -13.74
C GLY A 171 3.77 15.13 -13.80
N ASP A 172 3.20 14.80 -12.64
CA ASP A 172 2.07 13.88 -12.49
C ASP A 172 2.36 12.48 -13.07
N GLY A 173 3.54 11.95 -12.76
CA GLY A 173 4.00 10.63 -13.23
C GLY A 173 4.40 10.57 -14.70
N LYS A 174 4.34 11.69 -15.46
CA LYS A 174 4.72 11.72 -16.88
C LYS A 174 6.22 11.46 -17.10
N ASN A 175 7.07 11.87 -16.16
CA ASN A 175 8.48 11.57 -16.19
C ASN A 175 8.79 10.34 -15.32
N LEU A 176 8.61 9.14 -15.89
CA LEU A 176 8.78 7.88 -15.18
C LEU A 176 10.15 7.73 -14.51
N PRO A 177 11.31 8.02 -15.15
CA PRO A 177 12.60 7.97 -14.47
C PRO A 177 12.65 8.86 -13.23
N LEU A 178 12.28 10.14 -13.35
CA LEU A 178 12.28 11.09 -12.23
C LEU A 178 11.31 10.69 -11.13
N PHE A 179 10.16 10.15 -11.52
CA PHE A 179 9.17 9.61 -10.59
C PHE A 179 9.77 8.49 -9.74
N LEU A 180 10.42 7.51 -10.37
CA LEU A 180 11.00 6.36 -9.69
C LEU A 180 12.09 6.77 -8.70
N PHE A 181 12.96 7.71 -9.07
CA PHE A 181 13.95 8.28 -8.14
C PHE A 181 13.28 8.93 -6.92
N SER A 182 12.31 9.82 -7.18
CA SER A 182 11.64 10.57 -6.12
C SER A 182 10.82 9.65 -5.20
N LEU A 183 10.21 8.61 -5.77
CA LEU A 183 9.46 7.60 -5.02
C LEU A 183 10.37 6.80 -4.09
N LEU A 184 11.57 6.41 -4.53
CA LEU A 184 12.52 5.68 -3.69
C LEU A 184 12.96 6.53 -2.49
N ASP A 185 13.22 7.82 -2.71
CA ASP A 185 13.56 8.75 -1.63
C ASP A 185 12.37 8.94 -0.66
N ALA A 186 11.14 9.01 -1.18
CA ALA A 186 9.92 9.02 -0.37
C ALA A 186 9.79 7.74 0.47
N VAL A 187 9.97 6.56 -0.14
CA VAL A 187 9.91 5.26 0.54
C VAL A 187 10.97 5.16 1.65
N LYS A 188 12.21 5.58 1.37
CA LYS A 188 13.26 5.63 2.39
C LYS A 188 12.87 6.55 3.55
N THR A 189 12.40 7.76 3.25
CA THR A 189 11.94 8.71 4.27
C THR A 189 10.83 8.12 5.11
N ASN A 190 9.86 7.45 4.49
CA ASN A 190 8.73 6.82 5.17
C ASN A 190 9.20 5.72 6.15
N VAL A 191 10.20 4.92 5.78
CA VAL A 191 10.77 3.89 6.65
C VAL A 191 11.60 4.52 7.77
N ASP A 192 12.49 5.47 7.46
CA ASP A 192 13.40 6.08 8.44
C ASP A 192 12.63 6.91 9.48
N ARG A 193 11.55 7.56 9.07
CA ARG A 193 10.64 8.31 9.95
C ARG A 193 9.57 7.45 10.62
N LYS A 194 9.54 6.14 10.34
CA LYS A 194 8.50 5.20 10.82
C LYS A 194 7.06 5.65 10.48
N TRP A 195 6.86 6.38 9.37
CA TRP A 195 5.52 6.78 8.91
C TRP A 195 4.71 5.62 8.37
N ILE A 196 5.32 4.45 8.20
CA ILE A 196 4.62 3.18 8.03
C ILE A 196 5.25 2.13 8.95
N ARG A 197 4.40 1.39 9.65
CA ARG A 197 4.74 0.34 10.62
C ARG A 197 3.86 -0.88 10.39
N PHE A 198 4.38 -2.05 10.72
CA PHE A 198 3.66 -3.32 10.65
C PHE A 198 3.81 -4.07 11.96
N PHE A 199 2.79 -4.83 12.34
CA PHE A 199 2.90 -5.79 13.42
C PHE A 199 2.05 -7.04 13.12
N PRO A 200 2.58 -8.26 13.24
CA PRO A 200 3.98 -8.59 13.53
C PRO A 200 4.94 -8.05 12.46
N ASP A 201 6.23 -7.99 12.78
CA ASP A 201 7.24 -7.36 11.94
C ASP A 201 7.29 -8.00 10.55
N VAL A 202 6.95 -7.24 9.52
CA VAL A 202 7.02 -7.68 8.12
C VAL A 202 8.39 -7.31 7.56
N PRO A 203 9.11 -8.23 6.87
CA PRO A 203 10.44 -7.97 6.30
C PRO A 203 10.52 -6.84 5.27
N LEU A 204 9.42 -6.15 4.95
CA LEU A 204 9.35 -5.09 3.94
C LEU A 204 10.37 -3.98 4.20
N ALA A 205 10.56 -3.54 5.45
CA ALA A 205 11.56 -2.53 5.79
C ALA A 205 13.00 -3.03 5.54
N LYS A 206 13.27 -4.33 5.73
CA LYS A 206 14.57 -4.96 5.44
C LYS A 206 14.80 -5.05 3.93
N ILE A 207 13.77 -5.44 3.17
CA ILE A 207 13.80 -5.53 1.70
C ILE A 207 14.06 -4.14 1.10
N ILE A 208 13.35 -3.11 1.55
CA ILE A 208 13.52 -1.72 1.09
C ILE A 208 14.93 -1.21 1.41
N ARG A 209 15.41 -1.38 2.65
CA ARG A 209 16.75 -0.91 3.04
C ARG A 209 17.88 -1.59 2.27
N PHE A 210 17.72 -2.87 1.94
CA PHE A 210 18.68 -3.63 1.16
C PHE A 210 18.67 -3.25 -0.33
N SER A 211 17.48 -3.06 -0.91
CA SER A 211 17.31 -2.78 -2.34
C SER A 211 17.50 -1.31 -2.71
N TYR A 212 17.25 -0.36 -1.79
CA TYR A 212 17.35 1.08 -2.06
C TYR A 212 18.72 1.52 -2.62
N PRO A 213 19.89 1.12 -2.07
CA PRO A 213 21.19 1.50 -2.62
C PRO A 213 21.38 0.98 -4.05
N LEU A 214 20.92 -0.24 -4.32
CA LEU A 214 21.01 -0.88 -5.63
C LEU A 214 20.15 -0.15 -6.65
N VAL A 215 18.88 0.12 -6.34
CA VAL A 215 17.98 0.83 -7.26
C VAL A 215 18.44 2.28 -7.46
N LYS A 216 18.93 2.97 -6.42
CA LYS A 216 19.49 4.32 -6.54
C LYS A 216 20.71 4.36 -7.46
N TYR A 217 21.62 3.39 -7.32
CA TYR A 217 22.80 3.26 -8.17
C TYR A 217 22.42 2.99 -9.63
N LEU A 218 21.49 2.06 -9.87
CA LEU A 218 21.00 1.72 -11.20
C LEU A 218 20.26 2.89 -11.87
N ALA A 219 19.46 3.62 -11.11
CA ALA A 219 18.77 4.79 -11.61
C ALA A 219 19.79 5.90 -11.93
N ALA A 220 20.78 6.15 -11.07
CA ALA A 220 21.83 7.14 -11.30
C ALA A 220 22.65 6.85 -12.58
N ILE A 221 22.86 5.58 -12.91
CA ILE A 221 23.52 5.13 -14.15
C ILE A 221 22.54 5.06 -15.34
N GLY A 222 21.24 4.92 -15.07
CA GLY A 222 20.20 4.97 -16.10
C GLY A 222 19.97 6.37 -16.68
N HIS A 223 20.32 7.44 -15.96
CA HIS A 223 20.08 8.83 -16.40
C HIS A 223 20.96 9.26 -17.59
N PRO A 224 22.24 8.86 -17.70
CA PRO A 224 23.05 9.05 -18.91
C PRO A 224 22.74 8.01 -20.00
N VAL A 225 22.42 6.77 -19.61
CA VAL A 225 22.31 5.63 -20.55
C VAL A 225 20.96 5.59 -21.29
N SER A 226 19.85 5.97 -20.64
CA SER A 226 18.52 6.04 -21.28
C SER A 226 18.40 7.13 -22.36
N ARG A 227 19.33 8.10 -22.38
CA ARG A 227 19.46 9.08 -23.47
C ARG A 227 20.24 8.57 -24.68
N ILE A 228 21.13 7.59 -24.51
CA ILE A 228 22.06 7.14 -25.55
C ILE A 228 21.61 5.81 -26.18
N LEU A 229 20.95 4.96 -25.40
CA LEU A 229 20.50 3.67 -25.87
C LEU A 229 19.04 3.55 -25.46
N SER A 230 18.17 3.26 -26.44
CA SER A 230 16.75 2.95 -26.32
C SER A 230 16.53 1.68 -25.48
N LEU A 231 16.97 1.73 -24.22
CA LEU A 231 17.27 0.55 -23.43
C LEU A 231 16.05 0.13 -22.60
N LYS A 232 15.46 -0.96 -23.07
CA LYS A 232 14.51 -1.87 -22.41
C LYS A 232 14.92 -2.53 -21.06
N PRO A 233 16.14 -2.44 -20.45
CA PRO A 233 16.45 -3.19 -19.23
C PRO A 233 16.28 -2.43 -17.90
N VAL A 234 16.05 -1.12 -17.89
CA VAL A 234 15.64 -0.41 -16.64
C VAL A 234 14.25 -0.89 -16.19
N ASP A 235 13.44 -1.31 -17.17
CA ASP A 235 12.19 -2.02 -16.97
C ASP A 235 12.35 -3.28 -16.11
N SER A 236 13.43 -4.05 -16.19
CA SER A 236 13.51 -5.39 -15.58
C SER A 236 13.66 -5.39 -14.06
N MET A 237 14.40 -4.43 -13.48
CA MET A 237 14.61 -4.35 -12.03
C MET A 237 13.57 -3.51 -11.31
N ILE A 238 13.00 -2.52 -12.00
CA ILE A 238 11.77 -1.86 -11.55
C ILE A 238 10.63 -2.87 -11.64
N LYS A 239 10.55 -3.68 -12.71
CA LYS A 239 9.67 -4.86 -12.75
C LYS A 239 10.00 -5.86 -11.65
N ALA A 240 11.24 -6.05 -11.21
CA ALA A 240 11.59 -6.91 -10.06
C ALA A 240 11.09 -6.35 -8.72
N TYR A 241 11.26 -5.05 -8.50
CA TYR A 241 10.86 -4.34 -7.29
C TYR A 241 9.33 -4.18 -7.20
N TYR A 242 8.68 -3.91 -8.33
CA TYR A 242 7.23 -3.97 -8.49
C TYR A 242 6.69 -5.38 -8.68
N SER A 243 7.52 -6.41 -8.93
CA SER A 243 7.07 -7.82 -8.94
C SER A 243 7.06 -8.49 -7.59
N TYR A 244 7.51 -7.78 -6.56
CA TYR A 244 7.00 -8.00 -5.21
C TYR A 244 5.55 -7.51 -5.01
N LEU A 245 4.99 -6.72 -5.94
CA LEU A 245 3.62 -6.20 -5.90
C LEU A 245 2.73 -6.62 -7.10
N LEU A 246 3.27 -7.18 -8.18
CA LEU A 246 2.55 -7.61 -9.39
C LEU A 246 3.34 -8.73 -10.12
N PRO A 247 2.74 -9.89 -10.48
CA PRO A 247 3.42 -10.87 -11.31
C PRO A 247 3.44 -10.31 -12.72
N ILE A 248 4.63 -10.15 -13.26
CA ILE A 248 4.73 -10.03 -14.70
C ILE A 248 5.34 -11.32 -15.21
N LYS A 249 4.50 -12.13 -15.87
CA LYS A 249 4.97 -12.91 -17.00
C LYS A 249 4.97 -11.95 -18.20
N VAL A 250 6.16 -11.69 -18.73
CA VAL A 250 6.34 -11.04 -20.02
C VAL A 250 5.95 -12.04 -21.10
N ALA A 251 4.96 -11.72 -21.92
CA ALA A 251 4.87 -12.26 -23.28
C ALA A 251 5.33 -11.14 -24.23
N LEU A 252 6.32 -11.46 -25.06
CA LEU A 252 6.81 -10.65 -26.17
C LEU A 252 5.74 -10.49 -27.25
#